data_AF-A0A948SRH3-F1
#
_entry.id   AF-A0A948SRH3-F1
#
_cell.length_a   1.000
_cell.length_b   1.000
_cell.length_c   1.000
_cell.angle_alpha   90.00
_cell.angle_beta   90.00
_cell.angle_gamma   90.00
#
_symmetry.space_group_name_H-M   'P 1'
#
loop_
_entity.id
_entity.type
_entity.pdbx_description
1 polymer ?
#
loop_
_entity_poly.entity_id
_entity_poly.type
_entity_poly.pdbx_seq_one_letter_code
_entity_poly.pdbx_strand_id
1 'polypeptide(L)'
;MQCRLAVVSMPPVRMLRASACAAWIAVGVAKGDTWYNPSTAGFSTLALNTPTAFTFTGTGGMTMTRTSALGSGVSLGTDTITYAATIGSYTNPDWVVGTRTYYEVSYASGASAPYAGSTVSYEIQFAGGLATTSKLVFVDFDAEEEVVIKAYDLSNNLISFASTSVLLSAGQDSSPRFQDIEWASFAGATGRLRNIFNDSESNIVASISSTTSIARLVYEFDMNPDNDVSNPNVRFSFAAVPAPGAISLLTVAGLGNGRRRRRG
;
A
#
# COMPACT_ATOMS: atom_id res chain seq x y z
N MET A 1 32.94 34.58 62.53
CA MET A 1 33.09 35.48 61.37
C MET A 1 31.80 35.42 60.57
N GLN A 2 30.96 36.45 60.72
CA GLN A 2 29.64 36.55 60.12
C GLN A 2 29.76 37.15 58.71
N CYS A 3 29.32 36.38 57.71
CA CYS A 3 29.22 36.84 56.33
C CYS A 3 27.91 37.62 56.16
N ARG A 4 27.98 38.89 55.72
CA ARG A 4 26.84 39.76 55.48
C ARG A 4 26.19 39.43 54.14
N LEU A 5 24.89 39.16 54.20
CA LEU A 5 23.97 38.92 53.09
C LEU A 5 23.67 40.23 52.36
N ALA A 6 23.96 40.31 51.06
CA ALA A 6 23.54 41.43 50.21
C ALA A 6 22.23 41.07 49.50
N VAL A 7 21.18 41.85 49.78
CA VAL A 7 19.86 41.78 49.15
C VAL A 7 19.90 42.61 47.86
N VAL A 8 19.60 41.98 46.72
CA VAL A 8 19.34 42.70 45.47
C VAL A 8 17.84 42.61 45.17
N SER A 9 17.20 43.78 45.22
CA SER A 9 15.80 44.03 44.87
C SER A 9 15.61 43.90 43.35
N MET A 10 14.64 43.09 42.90
CA MET A 10 14.17 43.08 41.51
C MET A 10 12.78 43.74 41.41
N PRO A 11 12.53 44.54 40.36
CA PRO A 11 11.26 45.25 40.18
C PRO A 11 10.12 44.32 39.71
N PRO A 12 8.85 44.70 39.94
CA PRO A 12 7.70 43.86 39.64
C PRO A 12 7.46 43.73 38.13
N VAL A 13 7.41 42.48 37.66
CA VAL A 13 7.03 42.12 36.29
C VAL A 13 5.53 42.36 36.09
N ARG A 14 5.19 43.20 35.11
CA ARG A 14 3.80 43.42 34.67
C ARG A 14 3.24 42.15 34.05
N MET A 15 2.19 41.59 34.67
CA MET A 15 1.34 40.55 34.08
C MET A 15 0.66 41.09 32.80
N LEU A 16 1.14 40.70 31.63
CA LEU A 16 0.32 40.73 30.42
C LEU A 16 -0.69 39.57 30.51
N ARG A 17 -1.98 39.91 30.58
CA ARG A 17 -3.08 38.96 30.40
C ARG A 17 -3.07 38.47 28.94
N ALA A 18 -2.56 37.27 28.71
CA ALA A 18 -2.80 36.55 27.47
C ALA A 18 -4.25 36.07 27.46
N SER A 19 -5.10 36.71 26.66
CA SER A 19 -6.44 36.20 26.36
C SER A 19 -6.30 34.88 25.58
N ALA A 20 -6.54 33.77 26.25
CA ALA A 20 -6.71 32.47 25.62
C ALA A 20 -8.01 32.48 24.79
N CYS A 21 -7.90 32.80 23.50
CA CYS A 21 -8.92 32.38 22.55
C CYS A 21 -8.80 30.87 22.40
N ALA A 22 -9.64 30.13 23.13
CA ALA A 22 -9.88 28.73 22.88
C ALA A 22 -10.58 28.60 21.51
N ALA A 23 -9.79 28.53 20.45
CA ALA A 23 -10.26 28.04 19.17
C ALA A 23 -10.54 26.54 19.36
N TRP A 24 -11.82 26.19 19.43
CA TRP A 24 -12.25 24.81 19.27
C TRP A 24 -11.87 24.39 17.85
N ILE A 25 -10.74 23.70 17.71
CA ILE A 25 -10.46 22.93 16.52
C ILE A 25 -11.48 21.78 16.56
N ALA A 26 -12.54 21.93 15.79
CA ALA A 26 -13.32 20.78 15.39
C ALA A 26 -12.36 19.87 14.61
N VAL A 27 -11.82 18.86 15.30
CA VAL A 27 -11.20 17.72 14.64
C VAL A 27 -12.34 17.04 13.92
N GLY A 28 -12.59 17.45 12.68
CA GLY A 28 -13.44 16.70 11.78
C GLY A 28 -12.79 15.33 11.68
N VAL A 29 -13.46 14.33 12.25
CA VAL A 29 -13.15 12.92 11.97
C VAL A 29 -13.30 12.79 10.46
N ALA A 30 -12.18 12.70 9.75
CA ALA A 30 -12.20 12.49 8.31
C ALA A 30 -13.02 11.22 8.05
N LYS A 31 -14.20 11.41 7.47
CA LYS A 31 -15.17 10.38 7.21
C LYS A 31 -14.61 9.49 6.09
N GLY A 32 -14.02 8.36 6.48
CA GLY A 32 -13.73 7.19 5.66
C GLY A 32 -12.91 7.48 4.41
N ASP A 33 -11.59 7.35 4.52
CA ASP A 33 -10.71 7.19 3.36
C ASP A 33 -11.31 6.11 2.46
N THR A 34 -11.88 6.52 1.33
CA THR A 34 -12.52 5.59 0.41
C THR A 34 -11.43 4.96 -0.44
N TRP A 35 -11.00 3.77 -0.04
CA TRP A 35 -10.00 3.00 -0.77
C TRP A 35 -10.60 2.39 -2.04
N TYR A 36 -9.85 2.43 -3.13
CA TYR A 36 -10.25 1.77 -4.37
C TYR A 36 -9.43 0.50 -4.59
N ASN A 37 -10.12 -0.58 -4.99
CA ASN A 37 -9.54 -1.84 -5.47
C ASN A 37 -9.80 -1.92 -6.98
N PRO A 38 -8.85 -2.38 -7.80
CA PRO A 38 -9.13 -2.62 -9.20
C PRO A 38 -10.19 -3.71 -9.39
N SER A 39 -10.90 -3.65 -10.51
CA SER A 39 -11.62 -4.83 -11.01
C SER A 39 -10.60 -5.88 -11.45
N THR A 40 -10.83 -7.13 -11.08
CA THR A 40 -10.01 -8.27 -11.50
C THR A 40 -10.63 -9.05 -12.66
N ALA A 41 -11.83 -8.65 -13.10
CA ALA A 41 -12.55 -9.29 -14.19
C ALA A 41 -11.71 -9.31 -15.48
N GLY A 42 -11.60 -10.48 -16.09
CA GLY A 42 -10.82 -10.71 -17.32
C GLY A 42 -9.36 -11.13 -17.09
N PHE A 43 -8.86 -11.13 -15.85
CA PHE A 43 -7.49 -11.57 -15.57
C PHE A 43 -7.25 -13.05 -15.87
N SER A 44 -8.21 -13.93 -15.56
CA SER A 44 -8.11 -15.37 -15.86
C SER A 44 -8.02 -15.69 -17.35
N THR A 45 -8.38 -14.74 -18.22
CA THR A 45 -8.32 -14.89 -19.68
C THR A 45 -7.26 -13.99 -20.32
N LEU A 46 -6.31 -13.47 -19.53
CA LEU A 46 -5.27 -12.56 -20.02
C LEU A 46 -4.38 -13.28 -21.06
N ALA A 47 -4.35 -12.77 -22.28
CA ALA A 47 -3.56 -13.35 -23.38
C ALA A 47 -2.10 -12.88 -23.34
N LEU A 48 -1.19 -13.74 -23.83
CA LEU A 48 0.23 -13.41 -23.97
C LEU A 48 0.39 -12.17 -24.86
N ASN A 49 1.20 -11.21 -24.41
CA ASN A 49 1.57 -10.00 -25.16
C ASN A 49 0.37 -9.18 -25.66
N THR A 50 -0.78 -9.28 -24.98
CA THR A 50 -1.99 -8.53 -25.32
C THR A 50 -2.33 -7.57 -24.17
N PRO A 51 -2.11 -6.25 -24.35
CA PRO A 51 -2.49 -5.25 -23.37
C PRO A 51 -4.00 -5.28 -23.14
N THR A 52 -4.41 -5.51 -21.88
CA THR A 52 -5.81 -5.59 -21.47
C THR A 52 -6.10 -4.50 -20.45
N ALA A 53 -7.17 -3.74 -20.67
CA ALA A 53 -7.57 -2.67 -19.78
C ALA A 53 -8.30 -3.23 -18.54
N PHE A 54 -7.94 -2.71 -17.38
CA PHE A 54 -8.58 -2.98 -16.10
C PHE A 54 -9.06 -1.66 -15.50
N THR A 55 -10.27 -1.69 -14.94
CA THR A 55 -10.82 -0.53 -14.25
C THR A 55 -10.15 -0.40 -12.89
N PHE A 56 -9.45 0.70 -12.68
CA PHE A 56 -8.92 1.08 -11.37
C PHE A 56 -9.30 2.53 -11.06
N THR A 57 -10.34 2.68 -10.24
CA THR A 57 -10.87 3.98 -9.86
C THR A 57 -9.81 4.76 -9.06
N GLY A 58 -9.60 6.04 -9.39
CA GLY A 58 -8.63 6.90 -8.71
C GLY A 58 -7.29 7.11 -9.44
N THR A 59 -6.96 6.29 -10.45
CA THR A 59 -5.68 6.39 -11.21
C THR A 59 -5.86 6.62 -12.72
N GLY A 60 -7.11 6.79 -13.17
CA GLY A 60 -7.44 6.98 -14.59
C GLY A 60 -7.45 5.69 -15.43
N GLY A 61 -7.38 4.53 -14.77
CA GLY A 61 -7.34 3.21 -15.40
C GLY A 61 -5.96 2.55 -15.38
N MET A 62 -5.94 1.27 -15.68
CA MET A 62 -4.76 0.42 -15.70
C MET A 62 -4.77 -0.44 -16.96
N THR A 63 -3.61 -0.68 -17.55
CA THR A 63 -3.44 -1.72 -18.57
C THR A 63 -2.48 -2.76 -18.02
N MET A 64 -2.80 -4.04 -18.18
CA MET A 64 -1.93 -5.15 -17.80
C MET A 64 -1.66 -6.02 -19.03
N THR A 65 -0.41 -6.45 -19.17
CA THR A 65 0.05 -7.32 -20.24
C THR A 65 0.82 -8.47 -19.62
N ARG A 66 0.43 -9.72 -19.90
CA ARG A 66 1.28 -10.86 -19.57
C ARG A 66 2.45 -10.90 -20.56
N THR A 67 3.68 -10.88 -20.06
CA THR A 67 4.90 -10.77 -20.88
C THR A 67 5.65 -12.09 -21.02
N SER A 68 5.25 -13.13 -20.29
CA SER A 68 5.78 -14.49 -20.42
C SER A 68 4.68 -15.49 -20.79
N ALA A 69 5.08 -16.61 -21.41
CA ALA A 69 4.20 -17.76 -21.50
C ALA A 69 3.89 -18.28 -20.08
N LEU A 70 2.69 -18.82 -19.88
CA LEU A 70 2.42 -19.59 -18.67
C LEU A 70 3.18 -20.90 -18.79
N GLY A 71 4.02 -21.22 -17.81
CA GLY A 71 4.59 -22.55 -17.76
C GLY A 71 3.56 -23.59 -17.34
N SER A 72 3.95 -24.85 -17.47
CA SER A 72 3.10 -25.98 -17.13
C SER A 72 2.70 -25.92 -15.66
N GLY A 73 1.40 -25.83 -15.37
CA GLY A 73 0.86 -25.79 -14.02
C GLY A 73 0.55 -24.38 -13.50
N VAL A 74 1.04 -23.32 -14.15
CA VAL A 74 0.64 -21.95 -13.80
C VAL A 74 -0.75 -21.66 -14.37
N SER A 75 -1.65 -21.19 -13.51
CA SER A 75 -3.01 -20.78 -13.88
C SER A 75 -3.32 -19.40 -13.32
N LEU A 76 -4.20 -18.68 -14.02
CA LEU A 76 -4.62 -17.33 -13.67
C LEU A 76 -6.03 -17.37 -13.10
N GLY A 77 -6.20 -16.79 -11.92
CA GLY A 77 -7.44 -16.80 -11.17
C GLY A 77 -7.78 -15.43 -10.59
N THR A 78 -8.89 -15.41 -9.87
CA THR A 78 -9.26 -14.27 -9.04
C THR A 78 -9.80 -14.82 -7.74
N ASP A 79 -9.39 -14.25 -6.63
CA ASP A 79 -9.87 -14.66 -5.33
C ASP A 79 -10.49 -13.48 -4.56
N THR A 80 -11.42 -13.77 -3.65
CA THR A 80 -12.09 -12.77 -2.83
C THR A 80 -11.96 -13.11 -1.36
N ILE A 81 -11.25 -12.24 -0.64
CA ILE A 81 -10.95 -12.42 0.78
C ILE A 81 -11.63 -11.31 1.58
N THR A 82 -12.16 -11.65 2.76
CA THR A 82 -12.72 -10.67 3.70
C THR A 82 -11.85 -10.58 4.95
N TYR A 83 -11.34 -9.38 5.20
CA TYR A 83 -10.48 -9.10 6.36
C TYR A 83 -11.25 -8.39 7.47
N ALA A 84 -11.14 -8.91 8.68
CA ALA A 84 -11.59 -8.22 9.87
C ALA A 84 -10.65 -7.05 10.22
N ALA A 85 -11.18 -6.03 10.90
CA ALA A 85 -10.36 -4.95 11.45
C ALA A 85 -9.31 -5.47 12.45
N THR A 86 -9.67 -6.49 13.21
CA THR A 86 -8.80 -7.13 14.19
C THR A 86 -8.86 -8.64 14.07
N ILE A 87 -7.72 -9.30 14.21
CA ILE A 87 -7.62 -10.76 14.33
C ILE A 87 -6.63 -11.10 15.44
N GLY A 88 -7.09 -11.85 16.45
CA GLY A 88 -6.32 -12.04 17.69
C GLY A 88 -5.96 -10.69 18.32
N SER A 89 -4.66 -10.45 18.52
CA SER A 89 -4.10 -9.19 19.03
C SER A 89 -3.66 -8.20 17.94
N TYR A 90 -3.87 -8.52 16.66
CA TYR A 90 -3.39 -7.72 15.53
C TYR A 90 -4.52 -6.87 14.94
N THR A 91 -4.16 -5.68 14.47
CA THR A 91 -5.07 -4.76 13.76
C THR A 91 -4.62 -4.66 12.31
N ASN A 92 -5.54 -4.95 11.38
CA ASN A 92 -5.32 -4.73 9.96
C ASN A 92 -5.51 -3.25 9.63
N PRO A 93 -4.68 -2.67 8.74
CA PRO A 93 -4.87 -1.28 8.32
C PRO A 93 -6.15 -1.15 7.47
N ASP A 94 -6.75 0.04 7.48
CA ASP A 94 -8.05 0.31 6.85
C ASP A 94 -8.10 -0.05 5.34
N TRP A 95 -6.97 0.03 4.63
CA TRP A 95 -6.89 -0.36 3.22
C TRP A 95 -6.90 -1.87 2.97
N VAL A 96 -6.69 -2.68 4.01
CA VAL A 96 -6.81 -4.14 3.98
C VAL A 96 -8.21 -4.57 4.39
N VAL A 97 -8.76 -3.96 5.44
CA VAL A 97 -10.07 -4.31 6.03
C VAL A 97 -11.19 -4.36 5.00
N GLY A 98 -12.10 -5.32 5.17
CA GLY A 98 -13.27 -5.53 4.31
C GLY A 98 -13.06 -6.60 3.24
N THR A 99 -14.02 -6.73 2.35
CA THR A 99 -13.97 -7.67 1.22
C THR A 99 -13.15 -7.08 0.07
N ARG A 100 -12.16 -7.84 -0.38
CA ARG A 100 -11.20 -7.46 -1.42
C ARG A 100 -11.12 -8.57 -2.46
N THR A 101 -10.97 -8.19 -3.72
CA THR A 101 -10.75 -9.14 -4.81
C THR A 101 -9.33 -8.97 -5.33
N TYR A 102 -8.62 -10.09 -5.53
CA TYR A 102 -7.22 -10.15 -5.92
C TYR A 102 -7.07 -10.80 -7.29
N TYR A 103 -6.00 -10.41 -7.99
CA TYR A 103 -5.43 -11.21 -9.06
C TYR A 103 -4.71 -12.39 -8.42
N GLU A 104 -4.96 -13.60 -8.88
CA GLU A 104 -4.37 -14.81 -8.31
C GLU A 104 -3.53 -15.51 -9.35
N VAL A 105 -2.28 -15.79 -9.00
CA VAL A 105 -1.40 -16.70 -9.74
C VAL A 105 -1.31 -17.97 -8.92
N SER A 106 -1.88 -19.04 -9.45
CA SER A 106 -1.84 -20.35 -8.83
C SER A 106 -0.89 -21.25 -9.59
N TYR A 107 -0.21 -22.11 -8.87
CA TYR A 107 0.59 -23.17 -9.45
C TYR A 107 0.06 -24.52 -8.97
N ALA A 108 -0.40 -25.35 -9.89
CA ALA A 108 -0.85 -26.71 -9.60
C ALA A 108 -0.13 -27.65 -10.54
N SER A 109 0.74 -28.50 -10.00
CA SER A 109 1.50 -29.45 -10.80
C SER A 109 1.32 -30.88 -10.27
N GLY A 110 0.93 -31.79 -11.16
CA GLY A 110 0.66 -33.19 -10.81
C GLY A 110 1.91 -34.08 -10.69
N ALA A 111 3.12 -33.52 -10.78
CA ALA A 111 4.38 -34.26 -10.68
C ALA A 111 5.35 -33.62 -9.67
N SER A 112 6.31 -34.40 -9.19
CA SER A 112 7.14 -34.11 -8.02
C SER A 112 8.60 -33.81 -8.39
N ALA A 113 8.86 -33.01 -9.41
CA ALA A 113 10.22 -32.73 -9.92
C ALA A 113 10.42 -31.23 -10.21
N PRO A 114 11.68 -30.73 -10.29
CA PRO A 114 11.95 -29.31 -10.50
C PRO A 114 11.30 -28.78 -11.77
N TYR A 115 10.51 -27.72 -11.66
CA TYR A 115 9.72 -27.23 -12.78
C TYR A 115 10.36 -26.02 -13.44
N ALA A 116 11.14 -26.29 -14.49
CA ALA A 116 11.43 -25.27 -15.47
C ALA A 116 10.11 -24.66 -16.00
N GLY A 117 9.84 -23.39 -15.66
CA GLY A 117 8.64 -22.67 -16.08
C GLY A 117 7.64 -22.30 -14.98
N SER A 118 7.98 -22.39 -13.69
CA SER A 118 7.16 -21.82 -12.60
C SER A 118 7.00 -20.30 -12.67
N THR A 119 7.80 -19.63 -13.51
CA THR A 119 7.82 -18.18 -13.60
C THR A 119 6.72 -17.63 -14.51
N VAL A 120 6.00 -16.61 -14.03
CA VAL A 120 5.11 -15.78 -14.86
C VAL A 120 5.38 -14.29 -14.65
N SER A 121 5.37 -13.54 -15.76
CA SER A 121 5.68 -12.11 -15.76
C SER A 121 4.54 -11.27 -16.31
N TYR A 122 4.39 -10.09 -15.72
CA TYR A 122 3.39 -9.09 -16.13
C TYR A 122 4.04 -7.71 -16.22
N GLU A 123 3.61 -6.93 -17.19
CA GLU A 123 3.79 -5.48 -17.19
C GLU A 123 2.45 -4.80 -16.92
N ILE A 124 2.45 -3.81 -16.04
CA ILE A 124 1.28 -3.05 -15.64
C ILE A 124 1.59 -1.57 -15.85
N GLN A 125 0.73 -0.85 -16.56
CA GLN A 125 0.86 0.58 -16.82
C GLN A 125 -0.35 1.31 -16.24
N PHE A 126 -0.11 2.38 -15.49
CA PHE A 126 -1.14 3.23 -14.90
C PHE A 126 -1.28 4.51 -15.71
N ALA A 127 -2.49 4.83 -16.18
CA ALA A 127 -2.71 5.95 -17.09
C ALA A 127 -2.28 7.31 -16.50
N GLY A 128 -2.56 7.55 -15.21
CA GLY A 128 -2.14 8.75 -14.48
C GLY A 128 -0.96 8.54 -13.53
N GLY A 129 -0.39 7.33 -13.50
CA GLY A 129 0.50 6.91 -12.42
C GLY A 129 -0.24 6.54 -11.13
N LEU A 130 0.37 5.66 -10.35
CA LEU A 130 -0.06 5.27 -9.02
C LEU A 130 0.52 6.25 -8.00
N ALA A 131 -0.36 7.00 -7.32
CA ALA A 131 0.05 8.03 -6.35
C ALA A 131 0.87 7.44 -5.19
N THR A 132 1.72 8.25 -4.57
CA THR A 132 2.60 7.88 -3.44
C THR A 132 1.85 7.43 -2.18
N THR A 133 0.56 7.76 -2.09
CA THR A 133 -0.32 7.29 -1.01
C THR A 133 -0.75 5.84 -1.20
N SER A 134 -0.68 5.30 -2.42
CA SER A 134 -1.15 3.96 -2.77
C SER A 134 -0.28 2.84 -2.21
N LYS A 135 -0.78 1.61 -2.31
CA LYS A 135 -0.10 0.38 -1.88
C LYS A 135 -0.11 -0.63 -3.01
N LEU A 136 1.04 -1.27 -3.25
CA LEU A 136 1.07 -2.58 -3.90
C LEU A 136 0.75 -3.60 -2.81
N VAL A 137 -0.24 -4.46 -3.02
CA VAL A 137 -0.74 -5.38 -1.99
C VAL A 137 -0.51 -6.79 -2.48
N PHE A 138 0.13 -7.61 -1.65
CA PHE A 138 0.37 -9.03 -1.90
C PHE A 138 -0.10 -9.86 -0.71
N VAL A 139 -0.64 -11.05 -0.97
CA VAL A 139 -1.23 -11.96 0.02
C VAL A 139 -0.90 -13.39 -0.40
N ASP A 140 -0.83 -14.27 0.60
CA ASP A 140 -0.57 -15.70 0.45
C ASP A 140 0.84 -15.89 -0.12
N PHE A 141 1.80 -15.87 0.80
CA PHE A 141 3.17 -16.29 0.50
C PHE A 141 3.40 -17.55 1.34
N ASP A 142 2.96 -18.70 0.85
CA ASP A 142 2.71 -19.90 1.66
C ASP A 142 3.73 -21.03 1.44
N ALA A 143 4.72 -20.87 0.58
CA ALA A 143 6.01 -21.58 0.70
C ALA A 143 7.01 -21.08 -0.34
N GLU A 144 8.06 -20.40 0.11
CA GLU A 144 9.21 -20.01 -0.74
C GLU A 144 8.84 -19.24 -2.03
N GLU A 145 7.60 -18.79 -2.17
CA GLU A 145 7.15 -18.00 -3.32
C GLU A 145 7.87 -16.66 -3.33
N GLU A 146 8.26 -16.24 -4.53
CA GLU A 146 8.99 -14.99 -4.73
C GLU A 146 8.30 -14.14 -5.79
N VAL A 147 8.24 -12.84 -5.53
CA VAL A 147 7.98 -11.83 -6.55
C VAL A 147 9.11 -10.83 -6.62
N VAL A 148 9.72 -10.73 -7.81
CA VAL A 148 10.64 -9.65 -8.16
C VAL A 148 9.85 -8.50 -8.78
N ILE A 149 10.05 -7.30 -8.24
CA ILE A 149 9.28 -6.11 -8.61
C ILE A 149 10.22 -5.06 -9.20
N LYS A 150 9.92 -4.62 -10.43
CA LYS A 150 10.54 -3.45 -11.06
C LYS A 150 9.49 -2.35 -11.20
N ALA A 151 9.60 -1.30 -10.39
CA ALA A 151 8.72 -0.14 -10.45
C ALA A 151 9.42 1.01 -11.16
N TYR A 152 8.72 1.66 -12.07
CA TYR A 152 9.24 2.77 -12.85
C TYR A 152 8.43 4.04 -12.59
N ASP A 153 9.12 5.16 -12.45
CA ASP A 153 8.50 6.47 -12.30
C ASP A 153 7.89 7.01 -13.60
N LEU A 154 7.30 8.21 -13.55
CA LEU A 154 6.71 8.88 -14.72
C LEU A 154 7.72 9.22 -15.83
N SER A 155 9.02 9.23 -15.52
CA SER A 155 10.10 9.42 -16.49
C SER A 155 10.70 8.08 -16.94
N ASN A 156 10.07 6.96 -16.58
CA ASN A 156 10.52 5.60 -16.85
C ASN A 156 11.89 5.24 -16.23
N ASN A 157 12.27 5.90 -15.13
CA ASN A 157 13.44 5.51 -14.34
C ASN A 157 13.05 4.41 -13.35
N LEU A 158 13.94 3.44 -13.14
CA LEU A 158 13.76 2.41 -12.11
C LEU A 158 13.76 3.08 -10.72
N ILE A 159 12.69 2.87 -9.96
CA ILE A 159 12.57 3.34 -8.59
C ILE A 159 13.48 2.48 -7.71
N SER A 160 14.31 3.16 -6.91
CA SER A 160 15.26 2.51 -6.00
C SER A 160 14.54 1.79 -4.85
N PHE A 161 15.09 0.67 -4.39
CA PHE A 161 14.66 -0.02 -3.17
C PHE A 161 14.55 0.94 -1.97
N ALA A 162 15.50 1.87 -1.82
CA ALA A 162 15.53 2.84 -0.72
C ALA A 162 14.36 3.84 -0.73
N SER A 163 13.63 3.95 -1.83
CA SER A 163 12.41 4.77 -1.96
C SER A 163 11.14 3.99 -1.62
N THR A 164 11.27 2.72 -1.19
CA THR A 164 10.15 1.85 -0.87
C THR A 164 10.20 1.37 0.57
N SER A 165 9.04 0.98 1.10
CA SER A 165 8.92 0.31 2.39
C SER A 165 7.82 -0.73 2.34
N VAL A 166 7.94 -1.77 3.18
CA VAL A 166 6.91 -2.78 3.36
C VAL A 166 6.24 -2.61 4.73
N LEU A 167 4.93 -2.76 4.77
CA LEU A 167 4.16 -3.00 5.98
C LEU A 167 3.55 -4.39 5.89
N LEU A 168 3.80 -5.21 6.91
CA LEU A 168 3.15 -6.50 7.06
C LEU A 168 1.94 -6.35 7.99
N SER A 169 0.84 -7.00 7.63
CA SER A 169 -0.37 -7.07 8.46
C SER A 169 -0.88 -8.49 8.51
N ALA A 170 -1.56 -8.83 9.60
CA ALA A 170 -1.94 -10.21 9.90
C ALA A 170 -2.91 -10.81 8.87
N GLY A 171 -3.67 -9.97 8.15
CA GLY A 171 -4.64 -10.46 7.17
C GLY A 171 -5.69 -11.32 7.85
N GLN A 172 -5.74 -12.60 7.48
CA GLN A 172 -6.62 -13.62 8.09
C GLN A 172 -5.89 -14.56 9.05
N ASP A 173 -4.60 -14.33 9.32
CA ASP A 173 -3.82 -15.15 10.23
C ASP A 173 -3.90 -14.62 11.68
N SER A 174 -4.29 -15.48 12.62
CA SER A 174 -4.33 -15.16 14.05
C SER A 174 -2.99 -15.36 14.78
N SER A 175 -2.04 -16.01 14.11
CA SER A 175 -0.69 -16.34 14.57
C SER A 175 0.37 -15.99 13.50
N PRO A 176 0.36 -14.76 12.95
CA PRO A 176 1.19 -14.38 11.81
C PRO A 176 2.68 -14.50 12.11
N ARG A 177 3.39 -15.12 11.18
CA ARG A 177 4.85 -15.27 11.18
C ARG A 177 5.54 -14.19 10.35
N PHE A 178 5.45 -12.94 10.79
CA PHE A 178 6.00 -11.80 10.02
C PHE A 178 7.50 -11.89 9.71
N GLN A 179 8.27 -12.54 10.58
CA GLN A 179 9.72 -12.71 10.40
C GLN A 179 10.08 -13.59 9.19
N ASP A 180 9.12 -14.34 8.66
CA ASP A 180 9.33 -15.23 7.52
C ASP A 180 9.03 -14.53 6.18
N ILE A 181 8.48 -13.30 6.20
CA ILE A 181 8.28 -12.50 4.98
C ILE A 181 9.41 -11.47 4.84
N GLU A 182 10.18 -11.57 3.75
CA GLU A 182 11.32 -10.70 3.48
C GLU A 182 11.04 -9.75 2.30
N TRP A 183 11.24 -8.44 2.51
CA TRP A 183 11.37 -7.44 1.45
C TRP A 183 12.83 -6.97 1.37
N ALA A 184 13.51 -7.31 0.27
CA ALA A 184 14.94 -7.07 0.12
C ALA A 184 15.29 -6.38 -1.21
N SER A 185 16.44 -5.70 -1.23
CA SER A 185 17.01 -5.17 -2.47
C SER A 185 17.42 -6.30 -3.41
N PHE A 186 17.18 -6.15 -4.70
CA PHE A 186 17.54 -7.15 -5.71
C PHE A 186 18.13 -6.46 -6.96
N ALA A 187 19.18 -7.04 -7.52
CA ALA A 187 19.92 -6.42 -8.62
C ALA A 187 19.04 -6.24 -9.86
N GLY A 188 18.99 -5.01 -10.39
CA GLY A 188 18.17 -4.69 -11.56
C GLY A 188 16.66 -4.60 -11.27
N ALA A 189 16.26 -4.56 -10.00
CA ALA A 189 14.88 -4.43 -9.57
C ALA A 189 14.70 -3.35 -8.51
N THR A 190 13.44 -2.96 -8.26
CA THR A 190 13.09 -2.12 -7.12
C THR A 190 13.20 -2.92 -5.83
N GLY A 191 12.83 -4.20 -5.85
CA GLY A 191 13.07 -5.12 -4.76
C GLY A 191 12.44 -6.48 -5.00
N ARG A 192 12.50 -7.33 -3.99
CA ARG A 192 12.06 -8.72 -4.01
C ARG A 192 11.34 -9.05 -2.72
N LEU A 193 10.12 -9.56 -2.86
CA LEU A 193 9.28 -10.00 -1.76
C LEU A 193 9.22 -11.52 -1.80
N ARG A 194 9.49 -12.19 -0.68
CA ARG A 194 9.45 -13.65 -0.59
C ARG A 194 9.07 -14.13 0.80
N ASN A 195 8.52 -15.33 0.89
CA ASN A 195 8.55 -16.11 2.13
C ASN A 195 9.89 -16.87 2.20
N ILE A 196 10.62 -16.73 3.30
CA ILE A 196 11.92 -17.40 3.53
C ILE A 196 11.79 -18.67 4.37
N PHE A 197 10.55 -19.08 4.65
CA PHE A 197 10.22 -20.27 5.40
C PHE A 197 9.18 -21.08 4.60
N ASN A 198 9.27 -22.40 4.69
CA ASN A 198 8.31 -23.30 4.05
C ASN A 198 7.12 -23.54 5.02
N ASP A 199 6.06 -22.71 4.94
CA ASP A 199 4.83 -22.85 5.72
C ASP A 199 3.53 -22.53 4.97
N SER A 200 2.65 -23.52 4.86
CA SER A 200 1.40 -23.46 4.07
C SER A 200 0.23 -22.68 4.70
N GLU A 201 0.45 -21.83 5.71
CA GLU A 201 -0.65 -21.30 6.56
C GLU A 201 -0.75 -19.77 6.62
N SER A 202 0.25 -19.05 6.10
CA SER A 202 0.43 -17.62 6.35
C SER A 202 -0.37 -16.71 5.38
N ASN A 203 -1.61 -16.36 5.74
CA ASN A 203 -2.42 -15.33 5.05
C ASN A 203 -2.02 -13.89 5.43
N ILE A 204 -0.72 -13.64 5.53
CA ILE A 204 -0.15 -12.32 5.81
C ILE A 204 -0.33 -11.43 4.58
N VAL A 205 -0.67 -10.16 4.82
CA VAL A 205 -0.76 -9.16 3.76
C VAL A 205 0.47 -8.27 3.80
N ALA A 206 1.26 -8.29 2.72
CA ALA A 206 2.38 -7.40 2.49
C ALA A 206 1.93 -6.19 1.66
N SER A 207 2.07 -5.00 2.23
CA SER A 207 1.75 -3.72 1.58
C SER A 207 3.01 -2.92 1.31
N ILE A 208 3.40 -2.77 0.04
CA ILE A 208 4.57 -2.00 -0.36
C ILE A 208 4.14 -0.56 -0.72
N SER A 209 4.81 0.42 -0.11
CA SER A 209 4.65 1.84 -0.40
C SER A 209 5.86 2.38 -1.16
N SER A 210 5.65 3.45 -1.93
CA SER A 210 6.73 4.17 -2.63
C SER A 210 6.62 5.66 -2.35
N THR A 211 7.75 6.32 -2.09
CA THR A 211 7.82 7.79 -2.00
C THR A 211 7.75 8.47 -3.36
N THR A 212 7.80 7.69 -4.44
CA THR A 212 7.74 8.14 -5.84
C THR A 212 6.50 7.56 -6.52
N SER A 213 5.80 8.38 -7.31
CA SER A 213 4.67 7.90 -8.11
C SER A 213 5.12 6.82 -9.10
N ILE A 214 4.34 5.74 -9.22
CA ILE A 214 4.69 4.59 -10.07
C ILE A 214 3.88 4.65 -11.36
N ALA A 215 4.53 4.80 -12.51
CA ALA A 215 3.87 4.78 -13.81
C ALA A 215 3.72 3.37 -14.38
N ARG A 216 4.71 2.52 -14.12
CA ARG A 216 4.80 1.17 -14.69
C ARG A 216 5.38 0.19 -13.68
N LEU A 217 4.85 -1.01 -13.64
CA LEU A 217 5.36 -2.14 -12.87
C LEU A 217 5.70 -3.27 -13.82
N VAL A 218 6.77 -3.99 -13.51
CA VAL A 218 7.02 -5.33 -14.04
C VAL A 218 7.11 -6.26 -12.85
N TYR A 219 6.25 -7.27 -12.84
CA TYR A 219 6.28 -8.36 -11.88
C TYR A 219 6.85 -9.59 -12.55
N GLU A 220 7.64 -10.34 -11.80
CA GLU A 220 8.12 -11.68 -12.14
C GLU A 220 7.86 -12.54 -10.90
N PHE A 221 6.83 -13.37 -10.98
CA PHE A 221 6.47 -14.31 -9.93
C PHE A 221 7.20 -15.62 -10.22
N ASP A 222 8.00 -16.10 -9.27
CA ASP A 222 8.49 -17.47 -9.26
C ASP A 222 7.69 -18.26 -8.23
N MET A 223 6.84 -19.15 -8.73
CA MET A 223 5.91 -19.92 -7.92
C MET A 223 6.54 -21.14 -7.27
N ASN A 224 7.80 -21.50 -7.59
CA ASN A 224 8.43 -22.68 -7.02
C ASN A 224 9.97 -22.60 -7.10
N PRO A 225 10.61 -21.54 -6.58
CA PRO A 225 12.03 -21.32 -6.79
C PRO A 225 12.92 -22.45 -6.21
N ASP A 226 12.45 -23.11 -5.15
CA ASP A 226 13.19 -24.12 -4.40
C ASP A 226 12.69 -25.57 -4.64
N ASN A 227 11.66 -25.75 -5.47
CA ASN A 227 11.10 -27.04 -5.89
C ASN A 227 10.41 -27.87 -4.80
N ASP A 228 9.83 -27.23 -3.78
CA ASP A 228 9.32 -27.92 -2.58
C ASP A 228 7.83 -27.69 -2.30
N VAL A 229 7.05 -27.21 -3.30
CA VAL A 229 5.66 -26.80 -3.06
C VAL A 229 4.67 -27.45 -4.02
N SER A 230 3.62 -28.06 -3.44
CA SER A 230 2.62 -28.79 -4.22
C SER A 230 1.50 -27.94 -4.80
N ASN A 231 1.12 -26.80 -4.21
CA ASN A 231 0.09 -25.89 -4.76
C ASN A 231 0.23 -24.41 -4.31
N PRO A 232 1.34 -23.72 -4.59
CA PRO A 232 1.53 -22.32 -4.20
C PRO A 232 0.53 -21.38 -4.89
N ASN A 233 0.06 -20.36 -4.19
CA ASN A 233 -0.76 -19.29 -4.75
C ASN A 233 -0.29 -17.92 -4.26
N VAL A 234 0.11 -17.04 -5.19
CA VAL A 234 0.37 -15.64 -4.88
C VAL A 234 -0.81 -14.81 -5.34
N ARG A 235 -1.33 -13.99 -4.43
CA ARG A 235 -2.40 -13.03 -4.71
C ARG A 235 -1.84 -11.62 -4.68
N PHE A 236 -2.22 -10.79 -5.64
CA PHE A 236 -1.82 -9.40 -5.68
C PHE A 236 -2.96 -8.45 -6.06
N SER A 237 -2.86 -7.20 -5.61
CA SER A 237 -3.78 -6.12 -5.94
C SER A 237 -3.12 -4.75 -5.70
N PHE A 238 -3.91 -3.69 -5.86
CA PHE A 238 -3.54 -2.30 -5.60
C PHE A 238 -4.58 -1.65 -4.71
N ALA A 239 -4.12 -0.87 -3.74
CA ALA A 239 -5.00 -0.02 -2.94
C ALA A 239 -4.65 1.44 -3.18
N ALA A 240 -5.53 2.19 -3.83
CA ALA A 240 -5.39 3.63 -3.95
C ALA A 240 -6.02 4.32 -2.74
N VAL A 241 -5.23 5.13 -2.06
CA VAL A 241 -5.64 5.93 -0.91
C VAL A 241 -5.84 7.36 -1.41
N PRO A 242 -7.07 7.90 -1.42
CA PRO A 242 -7.27 9.30 -1.75
C PRO A 242 -6.40 10.15 -0.82
N ALA A 243 -5.72 11.15 -1.37
CA ALA A 243 -5.11 12.15 -0.51
C ALA A 243 -6.21 12.79 0.35
N PRO A 244 -5.94 13.14 1.62
CA PRO A 244 -6.91 13.83 2.44
C PRO A 244 -7.44 15.05 1.67
N GLY A 245 -8.75 15.12 1.50
CA GLY A 245 -9.37 16.25 0.79
C GLY A 245 -8.94 17.56 1.46
N ALA A 246 -8.54 18.55 0.66
CA ALA A 246 -8.25 19.88 1.21
C ALA A 246 -9.48 20.40 1.93
N ILE A 247 -9.41 20.55 3.26
CA ILE A 247 -10.45 21.25 4.01
C ILE A 247 -10.37 22.70 3.56
N SER A 248 -11.31 23.13 2.71
CA SER A 248 -11.52 24.54 2.42
C SER A 248 -11.86 25.25 3.73
N LEU A 249 -10.88 25.91 4.35
CA LEU A 249 -11.12 26.90 5.39
C LEU A 249 -11.88 28.06 4.75
N LEU A 250 -13.21 27.98 4.78
CA LEU A 250 -14.07 29.14 4.57
C LEU A 250 -13.73 30.13 5.68
N THR A 251 -12.85 31.07 5.36
CA THR A 251 -12.60 32.23 6.19
C THR A 251 -13.89 33.06 6.15
N VAL A 252 -14.72 32.95 7.16
CA VAL A 252 -15.81 33.91 7.41
C VAL A 252 -15.13 35.21 7.84
N ALA A 253 -14.65 35.98 6.85
CA ALA A 253 -14.30 37.37 7.06
C ALA A 253 -15.60 38.08 7.40
N GLY A 254 -15.84 38.25 8.69
CA GLY A 254 -16.98 38.95 9.24
C GLY A 254 -17.15 40.28 8.54
N LEU A 255 -18.30 40.43 7.89
CA LEU A 255 -18.91 41.68 7.48
C LEU A 255 -19.02 42.61 8.70
N GLY A 256 -17.95 43.36 8.95
CA GLY A 256 -17.93 44.48 9.87
C GLY A 256 -18.70 45.65 9.28
N ASN A 257 -20.02 45.58 9.43
CA ASN A 257 -21.02 46.65 9.35
C ASN A 257 -20.51 48.06 8.98
N GLY A 258 -20.60 48.38 7.68
CA GLY A 258 -20.76 49.75 7.22
C GLY A 258 -22.11 50.31 7.68
N ARG A 259 -22.19 50.84 8.91
CA ARG A 259 -23.39 51.53 9.39
C ARG A 259 -23.36 52.99 8.94
N ARG A 260 -23.91 53.23 7.74
CA ARG A 260 -24.40 54.54 7.29
C ARG A 260 -25.60 55.00 8.16
N ARG A 261 -25.51 56.18 8.76
CA ARG A 261 -26.61 57.12 9.05
C ARG A 261 -26.02 58.51 8.82
N ARG A 262 -26.20 59.18 7.66
CA ARG A 262 -27.37 59.82 7.02
C ARG A 262 -27.90 61.06 7.78
N ARG A 263 -27.46 62.22 7.26
CA ARG A 263 -28.09 63.56 7.08
C ARG A 263 -28.83 64.25 8.23
N GLY A 264 -28.54 65.54 8.35
CA GLY A 264 -29.25 66.58 9.10
C GLY A 264 -28.34 67.77 9.23
#